data_AF-A0A1Q3H5A0-F1
#
_entry.id   AF-A0A1Q3H5A0-F1
#
_cell.length_a   1.000
_cell.length_b   1.000
_cell.length_c   1.000
_cell.angle_alpha   90.00
_cell.angle_beta   90.00
_cell.angle_gamma   90.00
#
_symmetry.space_group_name_H-M   'P 1'
#
loop_
_entity.id
_entity.type
_entity.pdbx_description
1 polymer ?
#
loop_
_entity_poly.entity_id
_entity_poly.type
_entity_poly.pdbx_seq_one_letter_code
_entity_poly.pdbx_strand_id
1 'polypeptide(L)' 'RWEIRALLFRHDANGYRSDATPTIGQAVLWIARLGGYSKSSGGPPGSIVLGRGLEKLAVITEDLQRIHELGLKM' A
#
# COMPACT_ATOMS: atom_id res chain seq x y z
N ARG A 1 5.88 -7.60 9.74
CA ARG A 1 6.14 -6.60 8.69
C ARG A 1 4.78 -6.12 8.17
N TRP A 2 4.24 -5.07 8.77
CA TRP A 2 2.84 -4.64 8.58
C TRP A 2 2.62 -3.83 7.30
N GLU A 3 3.67 -3.18 6.80
CA GLU A 3 3.66 -2.33 5.61
C GLU A 3 3.35 -3.13 4.35
N ILE A 4 3.94 -4.33 4.21
CA ILE A 4 3.69 -5.23 3.09
C ILE A 4 2.24 -5.73 3.14
N ARG A 5 1.76 -6.10 4.32
CA ARG A 5 0.36 -6.52 4.52
C ARG A 5 -0.61 -5.38 4.18
N ALA A 6 -0.33 -4.16 4.65
CA ALA A 6 -1.11 -2.97 4.35
C ALA A 6 -1.16 -2.68 2.85
N LEU A 7 -0.02 -2.81 2.17
CA LEU A 7 0.06 -2.59 0.74
C LEU A 7 -0.70 -3.66 -0.07
N LEU A 8 -0.62 -4.93 0.34
CA LEU A 8 -1.38 -6.03 -0.25
C LEU A 8 -2.88 -5.87 0.00
N PHE A 9 -3.28 -5.59 1.24
CA PHE A 9 -4.66 -5.32 1.62
C PHE A 9 -5.28 -4.21 0.77
N ARG A 10 -4.52 -3.14 0.52
CA ARG A 10 -5.00 -2.01 -0.27
C ARG A 10 -5.05 -2.29 -1.78
N HIS A 11 -4.14 -3.12 -2.28
CA HIS A 11 -4.05 -3.45 -3.70
C HIS A 11 -5.07 -4.51 -4.12
N ASP A 12 -5.26 -5.53 -3.29
CA ASP A 12 -6.05 -6.71 -3.63
C ASP A 12 -7.48 -6.60 -3.10
N ALA A 13 -8.35 -5.99 -3.90
CA ALA A 13 -9.79 -5.96 -3.62
C ALA A 13 -10.48 -7.31 -3.88
N ASN A 14 -9.81 -8.28 -4.50
CA ASN A 14 -10.41 -9.53 -5.00
C ASN A 14 -9.91 -10.81 -4.31
N GLY A 15 -8.99 -10.72 -3.34
CA GLY A 15 -8.63 -11.86 -2.52
C GLY A 15 -7.31 -11.67 -1.81
N TYR A 16 -7.33 -10.99 -0.66
CA TYR A 16 -6.16 -10.77 0.21
C TYR A 16 -5.37 -12.07 0.46
N ARG A 17 -4.27 -12.25 -0.29
CA ARG A 17 -3.26 -13.28 -0.03
C ARG A 17 -2.19 -12.72 0.89
N SER A 18 -2.35 -12.95 2.19
CA SER A 18 -1.49 -12.40 3.23
C SER A 18 -0.02 -12.84 3.18
N ASP A 19 0.29 -13.86 2.37
CA ASP A 19 1.60 -14.49 2.18
C ASP A 19 2.34 -14.02 0.91
N ALA A 20 1.70 -13.25 0.04
CA ALA A 20 2.34 -12.74 -1.17
C ALA A 20 3.44 -11.72 -0.80
N THR A 21 4.51 -11.65 -1.59
CA THR A 21 5.52 -10.58 -1.49
C THR A 21 5.56 -9.85 -2.82
N PRO A 22 5.26 -8.53 -2.86
CA PRO A 22 5.34 -7.79 -4.10
C PRO A 22 6.80 -7.61 -4.54
N THR A 23 7.03 -7.58 -5.85
CA THR A 23 8.29 -7.07 -6.39
C THR A 23 8.44 -5.58 -6.07
N ILE A 24 9.67 -5.07 -6.10
CA ILE A 24 9.93 -3.62 -5.90
C ILE A 24 9.13 -2.79 -6.91
N GLY A 25 9.08 -3.21 -8.18
CA GLY A 25 8.32 -2.50 -9.21
C GLY A 25 6.82 -2.43 -8.93
N GLN A 26 6.23 -3.53 -8.45
CA GLN A 26 4.83 -3.55 -8.01
C GLN A 26 4.62 -2.64 -6.80
N ALA A 27 5.48 -2.74 -5.79
CA ALA A 27 5.36 -1.93 -4.59
C ALA A 27 5.42 -0.43 -4.89
N VAL A 28 6.41 0.00 -5.69
CA VAL A 28 6.57 1.39 -6.14
C VAL A 28 5.34 1.85 -6.90
N LEU A 29 4.83 1.05 -7.84
CA LEU A 29 3.64 1.40 -8.62
C LEU A 29 2.39 1.52 -7.75
N TRP A 30 2.20 0.63 -6.77
CA TRP A 30 1.03 0.66 -5.89
C TRP A 30 1.07 1.82 -4.90
N ILE A 31 2.24 2.09 -4.31
CA ILE A 31 2.48 3.29 -3.48
C ILE A 31 2.20 4.54 -4.30
N ALA A 32 2.71 4.62 -5.52
CA ALA A 32 2.45 5.77 -6.40
C ALA A 32 0.95 5.96 -6.66
N ARG A 33 0.20 4.88 -6.94
CA ARG A 33 -1.26 4.94 -7.13
C ARG A 33 -1.98 5.47 -5.89
N LEU A 34 -1.54 5.11 -4.68
CA LEU A 34 -2.07 5.70 -3.44
C LEU A 34 -1.84 7.20 -3.37
N GLY A 35 -0.65 7.63 -3.82
CA GLY A 35 -0.28 9.04 -3.93
C GLY A 35 -1.01 9.82 -5.03
N GLY A 36 -1.85 9.17 -5.84
CA GLY A 36 -2.60 9.79 -6.94
C GLY A 36 -1.93 9.65 -8.31
N TYR A 37 -0.95 8.77 -8.48
CA TYR A 37 -0.34 8.50 -9.78
C TYR A 37 -1.37 7.90 -10.77
N SER A 38 -1.44 8.50 -11.96
CA SER A 38 -2.16 7.96 -13.11
C SER A 38 -1.23 7.81 -14.30
N LYS A 39 -1.46 6.77 -15.12
CA LYS A 39 -0.68 6.47 -16.33
C LYS A 39 -0.69 7.61 -17.36
N SER A 40 -1.68 8.50 -17.30
CA SER A 40 -1.77 9.68 -18.18
C SER A 40 -0.72 10.77 -17.91
N SER A 41 0.05 10.66 -16.82
CA SER A 41 1.09 11.64 -16.45
C SER A 41 2.39 11.54 -17.29
N GLY A 42 2.49 10.59 -18.22
CA GLY A 42 3.55 10.54 -19.25
C GLY A 42 4.95 10.08 -18.80
N GLY A 43 5.19 9.93 -17.50
CA GLY A 43 6.47 9.51 -16.94
C GLY A 43 6.34 8.60 -15.73
N PRO A 44 7.47 8.09 -15.20
CA PRO A 44 7.47 7.32 -13.96
C PRO A 44 6.99 8.19 -12.77
N PRO A 45 6.48 7.58 -11.68
CA PRO A 45 6.06 8.32 -10.50
C PRO A 45 7.19 9.18 -9.91
N GLY A 46 6.91 10.46 -9.69
CA GLY A 46 7.84 11.37 -9.01
C GLY A 46 7.88 11.16 -7.50
N SER A 47 8.92 11.67 -6.85
CA SER A 47 9.15 11.56 -5.40
C SER A 47 8.00 12.13 -4.56
N ILE A 48 7.39 13.25 -4.97
CA ILE A 48 6.25 13.86 -4.26
C ILE A 48 5.04 12.92 -4.26
N VAL A 49 4.76 12.26 -5.40
CA VAL A 49 3.65 11.31 -5.51
C VAL A 49 3.91 10.08 -4.65
N LEU A 50 5.15 9.58 -4.64
CA LEU A 50 5.55 8.48 -3.76
C LEU A 50 5.43 8.87 -2.27
N GLY A 51 5.85 10.07 -1.88
CA GLY A 51 5.71 10.59 -0.51
C GLY A 51 4.26 10.58 -0.03
N ARG A 52 3.34 11.15 -0.81
CA ARG A 52 1.89 11.12 -0.52
C ARG A 52 1.34 9.69 -0.41
N GLY A 53 1.87 8.77 -1.23
CA GLY A 53 1.51 7.36 -1.18
C GLY A 53 1.96 6.69 0.11
N LEU A 54 3.19 6.98 0.55
CA LEU A 54 3.78 6.46 1.78
C LEU A 54 3.04 7.00 3.02
N GLU A 55 2.69 8.29 3.06
CA GLU A 55 1.90 8.87 4.15
C GLU A 55 0.56 8.15 4.33
N LYS A 56 -0.16 7.88 3.23
CA LYS A 56 -1.41 7.12 3.28
C LYS A 56 -1.19 5.66 3.68
N LEU A 57 -0.09 5.04 3.22
CA LEU A 57 0.25 3.67 3.59
C LEU A 57 0.59 3.53 5.07
N ALA A 58 1.25 4.54 5.66
CA ALA A 58 1.58 4.57 7.08
C ALA A 58 0.32 4.51 7.94
N VAL A 59 -0.69 5.34 7.64
CA VAL A 59 -1.99 5.32 8.33
C VAL A 59 -2.64 3.93 8.28
N ILE A 60 -2.72 3.32 7.08
CA ILE A 60 -3.30 1.97 6.93
C ILE A 60 -2.50 0.93 7.74
N THR A 61 -1.17 1.08 7.76
CA THR A 61 -0.28 0.17 8.49
C THR A 61 -0.54 0.22 9.99
N GLU A 62 -0.65 1.43 10.55
CA GLU A 62 -0.97 1.67 11.95
C GLU A 62 -2.35 1.12 12.32
N ASP A 63 -3.37 1.34 11.47
CA ASP A 63 -4.72 0.82 11.67
C ASP A 63 -4.75 -0.71 11.69
N LEU A 64 -4.09 -1.37 10.73
CA LEU A 64 -4.03 -2.83 10.68
C LEU A 64 -3.30 -3.42 11.87
N GLN A 65 -2.21 -2.78 12.30
CA GLN A 65 -1.50 -3.19 13.51
C GLN A 65 -2.42 -3.07 14.72
N ARG A 66 -3.14 -1.96 14.87
CA ARG A 66 -4.04 -1.72 15.99
C ARG A 66 -5.22 -2.68 16.03
N ILE A 67 -5.85 -2.95 14.89
CA ILE A 67 -6.93 -3.94 14.76
C ILE A 67 -6.46 -5.32 15.21
N HIS A 68 -5.24 -5.70 14.82
CA HIS A 68 -4.64 -6.96 15.25
C HIS A 68 -4.37 -7.02 16.76
N GLU A 69 -3.82 -5.95 17.34
CA GLU A 69 -3.57 -5.84 18.78
C GLU A 69 -4.85 -5.92 19.62
N LEU A 70 -5.96 -5.37 19.10
CA LEU A 70 -7.27 -5.42 19.73
C LEU A 70 -7.96 -6.79 19.58
N GLY A 71 -7.36 -7.75 18.88
CA GLY A 71 -7.95 -9.06 18.62
C GLY A 71 -9.20 -9.01 17.73
N LEU A 72 -9.41 -7.91 17.02
CA LEU A 72 -10.52 -7.76 16.10
C LEU A 72 -10.22 -8.59 14.84
N LYS A 73 -11.17 -9.48 14.49
CA LYS A 73 -11.06 -10.27 13.27
C LYS A 73 -11.43 -9.38 12.08
N MET A 74 -10.54 -9.34 11.09
CA MET A 74 -10.79 -8.75 9.77
C MET A 74 -11.27 -9.81 8.79
#